data_AF-A0A8I2ZQ28-F1
#
_entry.id   AF-A0A8I2ZQ28-F1
#
_cell.length_a   1.000
_cell.length_b   1.000
_cell.length_c   1.000
_cell.angle_alpha   90.00
_cell.angle_beta   90.00
_cell.angle_gamma   90.00
#
_symmetry.space_group_name_H-M   'P 1'
#
loop_
_entity.id
_entity.type
_entity.pdbx_description
1 polymer ?
#
loop_
_entity_poly.entity_id
_entity_poly.type
_entity_poly.pdbx_seq_one_letter_code
_entity_poly.pdbx_strand_id
1 'polypeptide(L)'
;MDAALEILDPLVFDRAYAYFHPAVTAPNATESLSSAVYESAWARDNILRQCTSILLITQIGASLLYFIFSAFSYYFIFDRRLEYHPRFLKNQVRQEIASSMWAVPFINILTLPWFLGEVRGKSFLYSNVSDYGWTWMAVSTVLFMIWNDLLIYWIHRLEHHPSVYKYIHKPHHKWIMPTP
;
A
#
# COMPACT_ATOMS: atom_id res chain seq x y z
N MET A 1 3.69 2.78 -8.53
CA MET A 1 4.18 3.72 -7.51
C MET A 1 4.89 4.92 -8.11
N ASP A 2 5.68 4.74 -9.18
CA ASP A 2 6.42 5.84 -9.81
C ASP A 2 5.57 7.05 -10.19
N ALA A 3 4.49 6.82 -10.93
CA ALA A 3 3.57 7.89 -11.31
C ALA A 3 2.97 8.63 -10.10
N ALA A 4 2.73 7.92 -8.99
CA ALA A 4 2.20 8.55 -7.79
C ALA A 4 3.22 9.50 -7.14
N LEU A 5 4.49 9.09 -7.06
CA LEU A 5 5.56 9.95 -6.56
C LEU A 5 5.83 11.12 -7.50
N GLU A 6 5.84 10.90 -8.82
CA GLU A 6 6.03 11.94 -9.83
C GLU A 6 4.96 13.05 -9.73
N ILE A 7 3.70 12.66 -9.48
CA ILE A 7 2.60 13.60 -9.28
C ILE A 7 2.67 14.27 -7.91
N LEU A 8 2.89 13.51 -6.84
CA LEU A 8 2.78 14.01 -5.47
C LEU A 8 4.02 14.75 -4.97
N ASP A 9 5.19 14.52 -5.55
CA ASP A 9 6.43 15.21 -5.17
C ASP A 9 6.31 16.74 -5.30
N PRO A 10 6.01 17.31 -6.49
CA PRO A 10 5.89 18.76 -6.64
C PRO A 10 4.65 19.36 -5.95
N LEU A 11 3.60 18.55 -5.73
CA LEU A 11 2.34 19.03 -5.14
C LEU A 11 2.37 19.04 -3.61
N VAL A 12 3.00 18.03 -3.00
CA VAL A 12 2.90 17.77 -1.56
C VAL A 12 4.26 17.52 -0.95
N PHE A 13 5.01 16.52 -1.44
CA PHE A 13 6.16 16.02 -0.68
C PHE A 13 7.34 16.99 -0.66
N ASP A 14 7.67 17.68 -1.74
CA ASP A 14 8.77 18.64 -1.73
C ASP A 14 8.58 19.71 -0.65
N ARG A 15 7.36 20.26 -0.53
CA ARG A 15 7.01 21.24 0.51
C ARG A 15 7.05 20.63 1.92
N ALA A 16 6.50 19.43 2.08
CA ALA A 16 6.47 18.75 3.37
C ALA A 16 7.89 18.42 3.86
N TYR A 17 8.73 17.83 3.01
CA TYR A 17 10.11 17.49 3.35
C TYR A 17 10.99 18.74 3.50
N ALA A 18 10.75 19.83 2.77
CA ALA A 18 11.44 21.09 3.00
C ALA A 18 11.07 21.71 4.37
N TYR A 19 9.81 21.55 4.79
CA TYR A 19 9.36 22.02 6.10
C TYR A 19 9.97 21.23 7.27
N PHE A 20 9.96 19.89 7.19
CA PHE A 20 10.48 19.04 8.27
C PHE A 20 12.01 18.84 8.24
N HIS A 21 12.59 18.87 7.05
CA HIS A 21 14.02 18.69 6.80
C HIS A 21 14.52 19.77 5.82
N PRO A 22 14.59 21.05 6.25
CA PRO A 22 15.07 22.12 5.40
C PRO A 22 16.55 21.92 5.03
N ALA A 23 16.88 22.13 3.77
CA ALA A 23 18.26 22.22 3.33
C ALA A 23 18.90 23.46 3.98
N VAL A 24 20.09 23.30 4.56
CA VAL A 24 20.86 24.45 5.04
C VAL A 24 21.56 25.07 3.82
N THR A 25 20.92 26.05 3.19
CA THR A 25 21.59 26.93 2.24
C THR A 25 22.28 28.05 3.00
N ALA A 26 23.60 28.12 2.90
CA ALA A 26 24.33 29.33 3.30
C ALA A 26 23.84 30.48 2.40
N PRO A 27 23.47 31.65 2.95
CA PRO A 27 23.02 32.76 2.12
C PRO A 27 24.17 33.22 1.23
N ASN A 28 24.04 33.03 -0.08
CA ASN A 28 24.83 33.81 -1.03
C ASN A 28 24.41 35.28 -0.87
N ALA A 29 25.37 36.18 -0.69
CA ALA A 29 25.17 37.58 -0.30
C ALA A 29 24.42 38.46 -1.34
N THR A 30 23.74 37.86 -2.32
CA THR A 30 23.10 38.54 -3.45
C THR A 30 21.63 38.17 -3.67
N GLU A 31 21.04 37.23 -2.91
CA GLU A 31 19.62 36.86 -3.09
C GLU A 31 18.69 37.58 -2.11
N SER A 32 17.55 38.08 -2.61
CA SER A 32 16.52 38.70 -1.78
C SER A 32 15.85 37.66 -0.89
N LEU A 33 15.58 38.01 0.37
CA LEU A 33 14.93 37.16 1.37
C LEU A 33 13.57 36.59 0.91
N SER A 34 12.94 37.21 -0.10
CA SER A 34 11.67 36.77 -0.70
C SER A 34 11.81 35.59 -1.68
N SER A 35 13.03 35.19 -2.03
CA SER A 35 13.34 34.16 -3.02
C SER A 35 14.03 32.93 -2.43
N ALA A 36 14.10 32.82 -1.09
CA ALA A 36 14.60 31.62 -0.44
C ALA A 36 13.74 30.41 -0.84
N VAL A 37 14.24 29.65 -1.81
CA VAL A 37 13.67 28.36 -2.17
C VAL A 37 13.92 27.46 -0.97
N TYR A 38 12.86 27.19 -0.19
CA TYR A 38 12.90 26.19 0.85
C TYR A 38 13.01 24.82 0.18
N GLU A 39 14.23 24.39 -0.08
CA GLU A 39 14.53 23.05 -0.58
C GLU A 39 14.62 22.07 0.59
N SER A 40 14.29 20.81 0.33
CA SER A 40 14.52 19.76 1.31
C SER A 40 15.97 19.31 1.30
N ALA A 41 16.52 19.05 2.49
CA ALA A 41 17.79 18.35 2.65
C ALA A 41 17.78 16.94 2.05
N TRP A 42 16.59 16.33 1.87
CA TRP A 42 16.43 15.02 1.25
C TRP A 42 15.96 15.15 -0.20
N ALA A 43 16.87 14.83 -1.12
CA ALA A 43 16.57 14.69 -2.54
C ALA A 43 15.49 13.61 -2.79
N ARG A 44 14.78 13.70 -3.92
CA ARG A 44 13.68 12.80 -4.29
C ARG A 44 14.08 11.32 -4.39
N ASP A 45 15.34 11.04 -4.70
CA ASP A 45 15.93 9.71 -4.82
C ASP A 45 16.46 9.13 -3.49
N ASN A 46 16.43 9.95 -2.42
CA ASN A 46 16.81 9.53 -1.07
C ASN A 46 15.91 8.36 -0.62
N ILE A 47 16.53 7.26 -0.20
CA ILE A 47 15.81 6.03 0.16
C ILE A 47 14.85 6.21 1.33
N LEU A 48 15.20 7.03 2.33
CA LEU A 48 14.33 7.26 3.49
C LEU A 48 13.11 8.10 3.11
N ARG A 49 13.31 9.11 2.26
CA ARG A 49 12.23 9.88 1.64
C ARG A 49 11.31 8.96 0.86
N GLN A 50 11.85 8.17 -0.07
CA GLN A 50 11.07 7.23 -0.89
C GLN A 50 10.29 6.24 -0.02
N CYS A 51 10.94 5.57 0.94
CA CYS A 51 10.26 4.62 1.83
C CYS A 51 9.12 5.28 2.61
N THR A 52 9.35 6.47 3.15
CA THR A 52 8.36 7.20 3.94
C THR A 52 7.19 7.65 3.07
N SER A 53 7.46 8.28 1.91
CA SER A 53 6.42 8.67 0.95
C SER A 53 5.61 7.47 0.48
N ILE A 54 6.26 6.37 0.10
CA ILE A 54 5.59 5.14 -0.34
C ILE A 54 4.66 4.63 0.75
N LEU A 55 5.16 4.46 1.98
CA LEU A 55 4.35 3.99 3.11
C LEU A 55 3.15 4.90 3.39
N LEU A 56 3.33 6.22 3.31
CA LEU A 56 2.22 7.17 3.52
C LEU A 56 1.15 7.07 2.43
N ILE A 57 1.56 7.10 1.15
CA ILE A 57 0.63 7.00 0.00
C ILE A 57 -0.17 5.70 0.09
N THR A 58 0.53 4.59 0.27
CA THR A 58 -0.06 3.25 0.31
C THR A 58 -0.94 3.05 1.54
N GLN A 59 -0.55 3.59 2.70
CA GLN A 59 -1.38 3.50 3.91
C GLN A 59 -2.70 4.24 3.72
N ILE A 60 -2.65 5.48 3.21
CA ILE A 60 -3.85 6.29 2.94
C ILE A 60 -4.68 5.62 1.85
N GLY A 61 -4.06 5.22 0.75
CA GLY A 61 -4.73 4.56 -0.36
C GLY A 61 -5.42 3.26 0.04
N ALA A 62 -4.71 2.37 0.73
CA ALA A 62 -5.28 1.09 1.19
C ALA A 62 -6.43 1.29 2.19
N SER A 63 -6.29 2.23 3.14
CA SER A 63 -7.38 2.55 4.07
C SER A 63 -8.58 3.15 3.36
N LEU A 64 -8.39 4.06 2.39
CA LEU A 64 -9.49 4.62 1.60
C LEU A 64 -10.19 3.58 0.75
N LEU A 65 -9.42 2.72 0.05
CA LEU A 65 -9.98 1.62 -0.73
C LEU A 65 -10.82 0.69 0.16
N TYR A 66 -10.29 0.31 1.33
CA TYR A 66 -11.04 -0.47 2.31
C TYR A 66 -12.36 0.20 2.68
N PHE A 67 -12.33 1.45 3.15
CA PHE A 67 -13.56 2.11 3.60
C PHE A 67 -14.57 2.35 2.47
N ILE A 68 -14.11 2.70 1.26
CA ILE A 68 -15.00 2.95 0.12
C ILE A 68 -15.65 1.64 -0.34
N PHE A 69 -14.84 0.61 -0.64
CA PHE A 69 -15.36 -0.62 -1.22
C PHE A 69 -16.05 -1.52 -0.20
N SER A 70 -15.54 -1.64 1.03
CA SER A 70 -16.24 -2.37 2.09
C SER A 70 -17.54 -1.68 2.47
N ALA A 71 -17.61 -0.34 2.55
CA ALA A 71 -18.88 0.34 2.79
C ALA A 71 -19.87 0.11 1.65
N PHE A 72 -19.43 0.27 0.39
CA PHE A 72 -20.28 0.01 -0.76
C PHE A 72 -20.82 -1.43 -0.74
N SER A 73 -19.94 -2.41 -0.55
CA SER A 73 -20.33 -3.82 -0.48
C SER A 73 -21.29 -4.08 0.69
N TYR A 74 -21.00 -3.53 1.88
CA TYR A 74 -21.82 -3.68 3.08
C TYR A 74 -23.24 -3.10 2.91
N TYR A 75 -23.39 -1.94 2.28
CA TYR A 75 -24.70 -1.29 2.13
C TYR A 75 -25.51 -1.80 0.94
N PHE A 76 -24.86 -2.20 -0.16
CA PHE A 76 -25.56 -2.49 -1.42
C PHE A 76 -25.54 -3.97 -1.83
N ILE A 77 -24.56 -4.76 -1.39
CA ILE A 77 -24.38 -6.15 -1.84
C ILE A 77 -24.58 -7.15 -0.69
N PHE A 78 -24.15 -6.81 0.52
CA PHE A 78 -24.12 -7.74 1.64
C PHE A 78 -25.51 -8.16 2.11
N ASP A 79 -25.70 -9.46 2.31
CA ASP A 79 -26.93 -10.01 2.87
C ASP A 79 -26.97 -9.81 4.38
N ARG A 80 -27.68 -8.77 4.82
CA ARG A 80 -27.84 -8.40 6.24
C ARG A 80 -28.51 -9.50 7.07
N ARG A 81 -29.13 -10.53 6.46
CA ARG A 81 -29.67 -11.70 7.20
C ARG A 81 -28.57 -12.48 7.91
N LEU A 82 -27.33 -12.42 7.41
CA LEU A 82 -26.17 -13.12 8.01
C LEU A 82 -25.81 -12.58 9.41
N GLU A 83 -26.23 -11.35 9.74
CA GLU A 83 -26.02 -10.74 11.06
C GLU A 83 -26.82 -11.41 12.18
N TYR A 84 -27.89 -12.12 11.81
CA TYR A 84 -28.71 -12.89 12.75
C TYR A 84 -28.24 -14.35 12.89
N HIS A 85 -27.19 -14.75 12.17
CA HIS A 85 -26.67 -16.11 12.26
C HIS A 85 -26.10 -16.36 13.68
N PRO A 86 -26.29 -17.56 14.28
CA PRO A 86 -25.84 -17.85 15.65
C PRO A 86 -24.33 -17.69 15.89
N ARG A 87 -23.53 -17.72 14.82
CA ARG A 87 -22.07 -17.52 14.86
C ARG A 87 -21.64 -16.08 14.56
N PHE A 88 -22.58 -15.16 14.38
CA PHE A 88 -22.28 -13.73 14.25
C PHE A 88 -21.97 -13.15 15.63
N LEU A 89 -20.82 -12.51 15.76
CA LEU A 89 -20.29 -12.04 17.04
C LEU A 89 -20.89 -10.68 17.42
N LYS A 90 -20.95 -10.41 18.73
CA LYS A 90 -21.39 -9.11 19.23
C LYS A 90 -20.44 -8.01 18.74
N ASN A 91 -20.98 -6.96 18.14
CA ASN A 91 -20.20 -5.85 17.55
C ASN A 91 -19.19 -6.31 16.48
N GLN A 92 -19.47 -7.40 15.75
CA GLN A 92 -18.52 -8.01 14.81
C GLN A 92 -18.00 -7.01 13.77
N VAL A 93 -18.86 -6.19 13.16
CA VAL A 93 -18.47 -5.17 12.17
C VAL A 93 -17.37 -4.25 12.71
N ARG A 94 -17.51 -3.74 13.95
CA ARG A 94 -16.49 -2.90 14.58
C ARG A 94 -15.18 -3.68 14.83
N GLN A 95 -15.29 -4.95 15.23
CA GLN A 95 -14.12 -5.79 15.46
C GLN A 95 -13.38 -6.11 14.16
N GLU A 96 -14.10 -6.36 13.08
CA GLU A 96 -13.55 -6.60 11.74
C GLU A 96 -12.87 -5.35 11.21
N ILE A 97 -13.50 -4.17 11.31
CA ILE A 97 -12.87 -2.90 10.95
C ILE A 97 -11.59 -2.67 11.75
N ALA A 98 -11.61 -2.87 13.07
CA ALA A 98 -10.42 -2.71 13.92
C ALA A 98 -9.32 -3.71 13.54
N SER A 99 -9.68 -4.96 13.25
CA SER A 99 -8.75 -5.99 12.81
C SER A 99 -8.10 -5.63 11.46
N SER A 100 -8.89 -5.17 10.50
CA SER A 100 -8.41 -4.73 9.19
C SER A 100 -7.48 -3.52 9.32
N MET A 101 -7.89 -2.49 10.07
CA MET A 101 -7.06 -1.29 10.27
C MET A 101 -5.78 -1.57 11.05
N TRP A 102 -5.77 -2.58 11.92
CA TRP A 102 -4.55 -3.03 12.56
C TRP A 102 -3.63 -3.80 11.60
N ALA A 103 -4.19 -4.59 10.67
CA ALA A 103 -3.41 -5.39 9.73
C ALA A 103 -2.78 -4.56 8.59
N VAL A 104 -3.46 -3.52 8.10
CA VAL A 104 -3.03 -2.73 6.94
C VAL A 104 -1.59 -2.21 7.08
N PRO A 105 -1.15 -1.59 8.20
CA PRO A 105 0.23 -1.12 8.33
C PRO A 105 1.29 -2.22 8.21
N PHE A 106 1.02 -3.42 8.74
CA PHE A 106 1.97 -4.55 8.64
C PHE A 106 2.05 -5.07 7.20
N ILE A 107 0.91 -5.24 6.54
CA ILE A 107 0.86 -5.62 5.12
C ILE A 107 1.59 -4.57 4.29
N ASN A 108 1.36 -3.29 4.58
CA ASN A 108 2.00 -2.19 3.86
C ASN A 108 3.54 -2.25 3.96
N ILE A 109 4.08 -2.46 5.17
CA ILE A 109 5.53 -2.65 5.37
C ILE A 109 6.04 -3.86 4.57
N LEU A 110 5.29 -4.98 4.53
CA LEU A 110 5.69 -6.15 3.76
C LEU A 110 5.67 -5.90 2.24
N THR A 111 4.79 -5.02 1.75
CA THR A 111 4.75 -4.62 0.33
C THR A 111 5.82 -3.60 -0.05
N LEU A 112 6.41 -2.89 0.91
CA LEU A 112 7.36 -1.81 0.66
C LEU A 112 8.53 -2.20 -0.26
N PRO A 113 9.22 -3.35 -0.09
CA PRO A 113 10.36 -3.65 -0.96
C PRO A 113 9.97 -3.84 -2.45
N TRP A 114 8.70 -4.15 -2.75
CA TRP A 114 8.19 -4.34 -4.10
C TRP A 114 7.96 -2.98 -4.76
N PHE A 115 7.29 -2.06 -4.05
CA PHE A 115 7.13 -0.68 -4.51
C PHE A 115 8.45 0.08 -4.58
N LEU A 116 9.34 -0.11 -3.61
CA LEU A 116 10.67 0.49 -3.66
C LEU A 116 11.50 -0.10 -4.80
N GLY A 117 11.39 -1.41 -5.03
CA GLY A 117 12.00 -2.08 -6.18
C GLY A 117 11.49 -1.50 -7.50
N GLU A 118 10.17 -1.30 -7.63
CA GLU A 118 9.56 -0.61 -8.76
C GLU A 118 10.19 0.77 -8.96
N VAL A 119 10.15 1.63 -7.94
CA VAL A 119 10.60 3.03 -8.04
C VAL A 119 12.09 3.17 -8.36
N ARG A 120 12.86 2.13 -8.07
CA ARG A 120 14.31 2.07 -8.35
C ARG A 120 14.63 1.26 -9.61
N GLY A 121 13.64 0.99 -10.46
CA GLY A 121 13.80 0.33 -11.76
C GLY A 121 14.19 -1.14 -11.67
N LYS A 122 13.83 -1.83 -10.57
CA LYS A 122 14.11 -3.25 -10.33
C LYS A 122 12.92 -4.17 -10.55
N SER A 123 11.75 -3.63 -10.88
CA SER A 123 10.52 -4.41 -11.10
C SER A 123 10.44 -5.06 -12.48
N PHE A 124 11.31 -4.70 -13.42
CA PHE A 124 11.24 -5.12 -14.83
C PHE A 124 9.89 -4.81 -15.51
N LEU A 125 9.12 -3.87 -14.96
CA LEU A 125 7.91 -3.38 -15.59
C LEU A 125 8.25 -2.57 -16.84
N TYR A 126 7.41 -2.71 -17.86
CA TYR A 126 7.49 -1.97 -19.11
C TYR A 126 6.14 -1.28 -19.36
N SER A 127 6.19 -0.06 -19.90
CA SER A 127 5.00 0.79 -20.05
C SER A 127 4.24 0.53 -21.35
N ASN A 128 4.91 -0.02 -22.37
CA ASN A 128 4.33 -0.18 -23.69
C ASN A 128 4.23 -1.65 -24.09
N VAL A 129 3.06 -2.06 -24.56
CA VAL A 129 2.85 -3.42 -25.10
C VAL A 129 3.73 -3.66 -26.34
N SER A 130 4.07 -2.61 -27.10
CA SER A 130 4.91 -2.69 -28.29
C SER A 130 6.33 -3.21 -28.01
N ASP A 131 6.82 -3.11 -26.77
CA ASP A 131 8.19 -3.50 -26.42
C ASP A 131 8.40 -5.03 -26.53
N TYR A 132 7.33 -5.81 -26.35
CA TYR A 132 7.35 -7.28 -26.41
C TYR A 132 6.19 -7.91 -27.19
N GLY A 133 5.19 -7.13 -27.60
CA GLY A 133 4.05 -7.56 -28.40
C GLY A 133 2.88 -8.12 -27.58
N TRP A 134 1.70 -8.15 -28.21
CA TRP A 134 0.44 -8.63 -27.61
C TRP A 134 0.49 -10.11 -27.21
N THR A 135 1.19 -10.95 -27.97
CA THR A 135 1.37 -12.36 -27.63
C THR A 135 2.12 -12.51 -26.30
N TRP A 136 3.21 -11.76 -26.12
CA TRP A 136 3.93 -11.77 -24.85
C TRP A 136 3.07 -11.23 -23.72
N MET A 137 2.33 -10.14 -23.93
CA MET A 137 1.39 -9.61 -22.93
C MET A 137 0.41 -10.68 -22.43
N ALA A 138 -0.17 -11.47 -23.35
CA ALA A 138 -1.08 -12.56 -22.96
C ALA A 138 -0.35 -13.66 -22.17
N VAL A 139 0.82 -14.10 -22.65
CA VAL A 139 1.62 -15.14 -22.00
C VAL A 139 2.11 -14.70 -20.61
N SER A 140 2.69 -13.50 -20.50
CA SER A 140 3.19 -12.96 -19.24
C SER A 140 2.06 -12.73 -18.24
N THR A 141 0.86 -12.34 -18.69
CA THR A 141 -0.33 -12.27 -17.84
C THR A 141 -0.68 -13.63 -17.23
N VAL A 142 -0.74 -14.69 -18.06
CA VAL A 142 -1.02 -16.05 -17.56
C VAL A 142 0.07 -16.54 -16.61
N LEU A 143 1.34 -16.32 -16.95
CA LEU A 143 2.47 -16.66 -16.09
C LEU A 143 2.41 -15.91 -14.76
N PHE A 144 2.05 -14.63 -14.78
CA PHE A 144 1.88 -13.82 -13.57
C PHE A 144 0.75 -14.35 -12.69
N MET A 145 -0.39 -14.75 -13.27
CA MET A 145 -1.49 -15.37 -12.52
C MET A 145 -1.03 -16.67 -11.84
N ILE A 146 -0.37 -17.57 -12.59
CA ILE A 146 0.17 -18.83 -12.04
C ILE A 146 1.16 -18.54 -10.91
N TRP A 147 2.09 -17.60 -11.13
CA TRP A 147 3.08 -17.21 -10.14
C TRP A 147 2.44 -16.66 -8.88
N ASN A 148 1.45 -15.77 -9.03
CA ASN A 148 0.72 -15.18 -7.92
C ASN A 148 -0.02 -16.26 -7.11
N ASP A 149 -0.70 -17.19 -7.78
CA ASP A 149 -1.44 -18.27 -7.14
C ASP A 149 -0.51 -19.25 -6.40
N LEU A 150 0.67 -19.53 -6.96
CA LEU A 150 1.69 -20.32 -6.27
C LEU A 150 2.22 -19.60 -5.04
N LEU A 151 2.52 -18.30 -5.13
CA LEU A 151 3.02 -17.53 -3.99
C LEU A 151 1.99 -17.43 -2.87
N ILE A 152 0.73 -17.10 -3.19
CA ILE A 152 -0.31 -16.98 -2.17
C ILE A 152 -0.57 -18.31 -1.47
N TYR A 153 -0.51 -19.45 -2.21
CA TYR A 153 -0.58 -20.78 -1.60
C TYR A 153 0.52 -20.98 -0.55
N TRP A 154 1.76 -20.65 -0.88
CA TRP A 154 2.87 -20.83 0.06
C TRP A 154 2.81 -19.87 1.24
N ILE A 155 2.45 -18.60 1.01
CA ILE A 155 2.25 -17.62 2.08
C ILE A 155 1.13 -18.11 3.01
N HIS A 156 0.00 -18.53 2.46
CA HIS A 156 -1.12 -19.04 3.25
C HIS A 156 -0.75 -20.31 4.04
N ARG A 157 0.02 -21.22 3.42
CA ARG A 157 0.54 -22.41 4.11
C ARG A 157 1.48 -22.05 5.25
N LEU A 158 2.34 -21.04 5.08
CA LEU A 158 3.23 -20.53 6.13
C LEU A 158 2.44 -19.85 7.25
N GLU A 159 1.39 -19.11 6.90
CA GLU A 159 0.46 -18.51 7.87
C GLU A 159 -0.26 -19.55 8.73
N HIS A 160 -0.53 -20.73 8.17
CA HIS A 160 -1.06 -21.88 8.91
C HIS A 160 0.00 -22.70 9.66
N HIS A 161 1.29 -22.39 9.53
CA HIS A 161 2.32 -23.08 10.29
C HIS A 161 2.11 -22.87 11.80
N PRO A 162 2.28 -23.90 12.67
CA PRO A 162 1.92 -23.81 14.09
C PRO A 162 2.57 -22.64 14.85
N SER A 163 3.79 -22.24 14.47
CA SER A 163 4.50 -21.10 15.09
C SER A 163 3.92 -19.73 14.70
N VAL A 164 3.21 -19.63 13.59
CA VAL A 164 2.68 -18.38 13.01
C VAL A 164 1.18 -18.27 13.22
N TYR A 165 0.45 -19.37 13.02
CA TYR A 165 -1.00 -19.45 12.99
C TYR A 165 -1.67 -18.75 14.18
N LYS A 166 -1.22 -19.03 15.40
CA LYS A 166 -1.83 -18.49 16.63
C LYS A 166 -1.87 -16.95 16.64
N TYR A 167 -0.86 -16.31 16.05
CA TYR A 167 -0.64 -14.88 16.17
C TYR A 167 -1.13 -14.09 14.96
N ILE A 168 -0.99 -14.64 13.75
CA ILE A 168 -1.30 -13.93 12.50
C ILE A 168 -2.63 -14.39 11.90
N HIS A 169 -2.76 -15.69 11.66
CA HIS A 169 -3.85 -16.21 10.82
C HIS A 169 -5.09 -16.67 11.60
N LYS A 170 -4.95 -17.06 12.86
CA LYS A 170 -6.08 -17.41 13.75
C LYS A 170 -7.04 -16.22 13.97
N PRO A 171 -6.58 -14.97 14.19
CA PRO A 171 -7.48 -13.81 14.22
C PRO A 171 -8.34 -13.65 12.97
N HIS A 172 -7.79 -13.93 11.78
CA HIS A 172 -8.53 -13.89 10.52
C HIS A 172 -9.61 -14.99 10.45
N HIS A 173 -9.31 -16.21 10.88
CA HIS A 173 -10.27 -17.33 10.93
C HIS A 173 -11.36 -17.21 12.01
N LYS A 174 -11.31 -16.18 12.86
CA LYS A 174 -12.34 -15.94 13.89
C LYS A 174 -13.69 -15.58 13.26
N TRP A 175 -13.69 -14.98 12.08
CA TRP A 175 -14.88 -14.46 11.40
C TRP A 175 -15.55 -15.55 10.56
N ILE A 176 -16.43 -16.33 11.19
CA ILE A 176 -17.15 -17.41 10.48
C ILE A 176 -18.22 -16.86 9.54
N MET A 177 -18.82 -15.72 9.90
CA MET A 177 -19.83 -15.00 9.11
C MET A 177 -19.34 -13.59 8.80
N PRO A 178 -18.24 -13.43 8.04
CA PRO A 178 -17.57 -12.13 7.90
C PRO A 178 -18.48 -11.11 7.19
N THR A 179 -18.37 -9.84 7.60
CA THR A 179 -18.88 -8.73 6.79
C THR A 179 -17.81 -8.28 5.78
N PRO A 180 -18.20 -7.59 4.69
CA PRO A 180 -17.25 -7.14 3.67
C PRO A 180 -16.25 -6.07 4.13
#